data_AF-K9RCC3-F1
#
_entry.id   AF-K9RCC3-F1
#
_cell.length_a   1.000
_cell.length_b   1.000
_cell.length_c   1.000
_cell.angle_alpha   90.00
_cell.angle_beta   90.00
_cell.angle_gamma   90.00
#
_symmetry.space_group_name_H-M   'P 1'
#
loop_
_entity.id
_entity.type
_entity.pdbx_description
1 polymer ?
#
loop_
_entity_poly.entity_id
_entity_poly.type
_entity_poly.pdbx_seq_one_letter_code
_entity_poly.pdbx_strand_id
1 'polypeptide(L)'
;MIKILPTEKFKITTYLRPDRVEDKLLNFVEPYKLVRFSFPFGPSSDKPYEGTIENFSFRIQRISKYKKRNSLPVIEGIISPQERGSLINVTIKPNQILNLFMSVFPLFYISISMVVGFSLFLHSDNDARSMGILFLLSPLWMIIVSFFTIKSFKFDVQQDKNFLLELFE
;
A
#
# COMPACT_ATOMS: atom_id res chain seq x y z
N MET A 1 16.12 -5.70 -7.24
CA MET A 1 14.92 -4.91 -6.82
C MET A 1 15.18 -4.38 -5.42
N ILE A 2 15.35 -3.07 -5.26
CA ILE A 2 15.54 -2.46 -3.94
C ILE A 2 14.22 -2.60 -3.18
N LYS A 3 14.23 -3.32 -2.06
CA LYS A 3 13.03 -3.58 -1.26
C LYS A 3 12.85 -2.45 -0.24
N ILE A 4 12.38 -1.29 -0.73
CA ILE A 4 12.26 -0.05 0.06
C ILE A 4 11.03 -0.11 0.98
N LEU A 5 9.98 -0.80 0.57
CA LEU A 5 8.73 -0.87 1.31
C LEU A 5 8.62 -2.15 2.15
N PRO A 6 8.15 -2.05 3.41
CA PRO A 6 8.07 -3.19 4.31
C PRO A 6 7.05 -4.21 3.79
N THR A 7 7.46 -5.47 3.80
CA THR A 7 6.55 -6.61 3.62
C THR A 7 6.38 -7.24 4.99
N GLU A 8 5.15 -7.31 5.49
CA GLU A 8 4.86 -8.03 6.71
C GLU A 8 4.39 -9.44 6.39
N LYS A 9 4.89 -10.40 7.18
CA LYS A 9 4.45 -11.79 7.15
C LYS A 9 4.09 -12.19 8.57
N PHE A 10 2.92 -12.79 8.74
CA PHE A 10 2.50 -13.32 10.01
C PHE A 10 1.63 -14.55 9.79
N LYS A 11 1.41 -15.29 10.87
CA LYS A 11 0.62 -16.51 10.86
C LYS A 11 -0.53 -16.34 11.83
N ILE A 12 -1.70 -16.81 11.45
CA ILE A 12 -2.89 -16.85 12.30
C ILE A 12 -3.27 -18.32 12.46
N THR A 13 -3.40 -18.77 13.71
CA THR A 13 -3.91 -20.10 14.03
C THR A 13 -5.36 -19.96 14.48
N THR A 14 -6.27 -20.67 13.84
CA THR A 14 -7.69 -20.62 14.16
C THR A 14 -8.26 -22.03 14.31
N TYR A 15 -9.28 -22.19 15.17
CA TYR A 15 -9.98 -23.46 15.36
C TYR A 15 -10.92 -23.81 14.20
N LEU A 16 -11.16 -22.87 13.29
CA LEU A 16 -12.01 -23.06 12.12
C LEU A 16 -11.35 -24.03 11.12
N ARG A 17 -12.17 -24.88 10.50
CA ARG A 17 -11.75 -25.68 9.35
C ARG A 17 -11.48 -24.79 8.13
N PRO A 18 -10.63 -25.19 7.17
CA PRO A 18 -10.27 -24.36 6.03
C PRO A 18 -11.48 -23.81 5.27
N ASP A 19 -12.48 -24.65 5.00
CA ASP A 19 -13.72 -24.25 4.30
C ASP A 19 -14.49 -23.16 5.06
N ARG A 20 -14.49 -23.21 6.39
CA ARG A 20 -15.15 -22.20 7.24
C ARG A 20 -14.39 -20.89 7.28
N VAL A 21 -13.06 -20.94 7.18
CA VAL A 21 -12.22 -19.74 7.03
C VAL A 21 -12.54 -19.05 5.70
N GLU A 22 -12.67 -19.83 4.63
CA GLU A 22 -13.05 -19.32 3.30
C GLU A 22 -14.45 -18.70 3.29
N ASP A 23 -15.45 -19.41 3.81
CA ASP A 23 -16.82 -18.90 3.98
C ASP A 23 -16.84 -17.58 4.77
N LYS A 24 -16.05 -17.51 5.85
CA LYS A 24 -15.95 -16.31 6.68
C LYS A 24 -15.34 -15.15 5.90
N LEU A 25 -14.27 -15.38 5.13
CA LEU A 25 -13.66 -14.36 4.26
C LEU A 25 -14.62 -13.86 3.19
N LEU A 26 -15.38 -14.76 2.56
CA LEU A 26 -16.36 -14.41 1.53
C LEU A 26 -17.42 -13.43 2.03
N ASN A 27 -17.73 -13.40 3.33
CA ASN A 27 -18.64 -12.41 3.91
C ASN A 27 -18.05 -10.99 3.97
N PHE A 28 -16.73 -10.85 4.06
CA PHE A 28 -16.03 -9.56 4.17
C PHE A 28 -15.35 -9.11 2.86
N VAL A 29 -15.30 -9.99 1.87
CA VAL A 29 -14.67 -9.75 0.57
C VAL A 29 -15.73 -9.74 -0.54
N GLU A 30 -15.70 -8.70 -1.37
CA GLU A 30 -16.44 -8.69 -2.64
C GLU A 30 -15.52 -9.01 -3.83
N PRO A 31 -16.09 -9.53 -4.93
CA PRO A 31 -15.32 -9.74 -6.16
C PRO A 31 -14.75 -8.43 -6.68
N TYR A 32 -13.57 -8.53 -7.28
CA TYR A 32 -12.84 -7.41 -7.85
C TYR A 32 -13.66 -6.63 -8.89
N LYS A 33 -13.72 -5.29 -8.75
CA LYS A 33 -14.41 -4.39 -9.68
C LYS A 33 -13.40 -3.44 -10.35
N LEU A 34 -13.30 -3.50 -11.69
CA LEU A 34 -12.42 -2.63 -12.48
C LEU A 34 -12.86 -1.16 -12.46
N VAL A 35 -14.17 -0.91 -12.43
CA VAL A 35 -14.76 0.42 -12.45
C VAL A 35 -15.68 0.55 -11.25
N ARG A 36 -15.18 1.19 -10.19
CA ARG A 36 -16.03 1.75 -9.13
C ARG A 36 -16.22 3.22 -9.47
N PHE A 37 -17.43 3.62 -9.87
CA PHE A 37 -17.82 5.04 -9.90
C PHE A 37 -17.89 5.56 -8.47
N SER A 38 -16.72 5.81 -7.87
CA SER A 38 -16.57 6.34 -6.54
C SER A 38 -16.75 7.86 -6.59
N PHE A 39 -17.99 8.31 -6.66
CA PHE A 39 -18.28 9.68 -6.26
C PHE A 39 -17.90 9.83 -4.77
N PRO A 40 -17.28 10.94 -4.35
CA PRO A 40 -16.91 11.16 -2.94
C PRO A 40 -18.12 11.09 -1.99
N PHE A 41 -19.34 11.26 -2.51
CA PHE A 41 -20.61 11.15 -1.78
C PHE A 41 -21.43 9.90 -2.14
N GLY A 42 -20.87 8.94 -2.88
CA GLY A 42 -21.56 7.71 -3.26
C GLY A 42 -21.75 6.74 -2.08
N PRO A 43 -22.69 5.78 -2.21
CA PRO A 43 -22.89 4.74 -1.21
C PRO A 43 -21.58 3.98 -0.96
N SER A 44 -21.28 3.72 0.31
CA SER A 44 -20.15 2.87 0.69
C SER A 44 -20.33 1.46 0.13
N SER A 45 -19.22 0.78 -0.10
CA SER A 45 -19.24 -0.67 -0.27
C SER A 45 -19.87 -1.32 0.96
N ASP A 46 -20.73 -2.31 0.77
CA ASP A 46 -21.25 -3.13 1.87
C ASP A 46 -20.15 -4.00 2.50
N LYS A 47 -19.08 -4.28 1.75
CA LYS A 47 -17.93 -5.07 2.21
C LYS A 47 -16.65 -4.24 2.30
N PRO A 48 -15.82 -4.45 3.34
CA PRO A 48 -14.59 -3.66 3.56
C PRO A 48 -13.43 -4.04 2.63
N TYR A 49 -13.44 -5.23 2.02
CA TYR A 49 -12.37 -5.71 1.14
C TYR A 49 -12.89 -6.13 -0.24
N GLU A 50 -12.02 -6.00 -1.24
CA GLU A 50 -12.22 -6.55 -2.59
C GLU A 50 -11.09 -7.51 -2.94
N GLY A 51 -11.35 -8.51 -3.77
CA GLY A 51 -10.30 -9.41 -4.23
C GLY A 51 -10.81 -10.74 -4.76
N THR A 52 -9.92 -11.73 -4.73
CA THR A 52 -10.18 -13.10 -5.15
C THR A 52 -9.82 -14.06 -4.03
N ILE A 53 -10.66 -15.08 -3.84
CA ILE A 53 -10.43 -16.20 -2.93
C ILE A 53 -10.62 -17.46 -3.76
N GLU A 54 -9.57 -18.26 -3.89
CA GLU A 54 -9.55 -19.46 -4.73
C GLU A 54 -8.63 -20.51 -4.10
N ASN A 55 -9.06 -21.78 -4.05
CA ASN A 55 -8.24 -22.92 -3.65
C ASN A 55 -7.51 -22.73 -2.31
N PHE A 56 -8.23 -22.31 -1.26
CA PHE A 56 -7.65 -22.02 0.06
C PHE A 56 -6.57 -20.92 0.05
N SER A 57 -6.53 -20.11 -1.00
CA SER A 57 -5.67 -18.94 -1.09
C SER A 57 -6.51 -17.71 -1.33
N PHE A 58 -6.04 -16.56 -0.84
CA PHE A 58 -6.73 -15.30 -1.06
C PHE A 58 -5.76 -14.19 -1.42
N ARG A 59 -6.22 -13.29 -2.27
CA ARG A 59 -5.58 -12.02 -2.58
C ARG A 59 -6.63 -10.93 -2.47
N ILE A 60 -6.53 -10.11 -1.44
CA ILE A 60 -7.52 -9.08 -1.13
C ILE A 60 -6.86 -7.74 -0.89
N GLN A 61 -7.65 -6.69 -1.03
CA GLN A 61 -7.25 -5.32 -0.83
C GLN A 61 -8.40 -4.54 -0.19
N ARG A 62 -8.08 -3.64 0.73
CA ARG A 62 -9.09 -2.81 1.41
C ARG A 62 -9.76 -1.88 0.40
N ILE A 63 -11.06 -1.73 0.50
CA ILE A 63 -11.83 -0.71 -0.23
C ILE A 63 -11.78 0.59 0.59
N SER A 64 -11.34 1.68 -0.04
CA SER A 64 -11.33 3.01 0.58
C SER A 64 -12.02 4.03 -0.33
N LYS A 65 -12.80 4.95 0.26
CA LYS A 65 -13.36 6.10 -0.44
C LYS A 65 -12.31 7.18 -0.74
N TYR A 66 -11.27 7.27 0.10
CA TYR A 66 -10.34 8.40 0.10
C TYR A 66 -8.98 8.05 -0.51
N LYS A 67 -8.54 6.79 -0.34
CA LYS A 67 -7.25 6.34 -0.86
C LYS A 67 -7.42 5.65 -2.20
N LYS A 68 -6.52 5.95 -3.13
CA LYS A 68 -6.45 5.24 -4.40
C LYS A 68 -6.08 3.78 -4.13
N ARG A 69 -6.65 2.88 -4.91
CA ARG A 69 -6.31 1.45 -4.86
C ARG A 69 -4.81 1.19 -4.96
N ASN A 70 -4.11 1.93 -5.81
CA ASN A 70 -2.68 1.71 -6.06
C ASN A 70 -1.78 2.11 -4.88
N SER A 71 -2.30 2.85 -3.89
CA SER A 71 -1.55 3.24 -2.69
C SER A 71 -1.82 2.36 -1.47
N LEU A 72 -2.79 1.45 -1.56
CA LEU A 72 -3.14 0.55 -0.46
C LEU A 72 -2.31 -0.74 -0.53
N PRO A 73 -2.02 -1.38 0.61
CA PRO A 73 -1.38 -2.68 0.64
C PRO A 73 -2.27 -3.76 -0.01
N VAL A 74 -1.62 -4.80 -0.52
CA VAL A 74 -2.25 -6.03 -0.99
C VAL A 74 -1.97 -7.11 0.05
N ILE A 75 -3.03 -7.79 0.47
CA ILE A 75 -2.98 -8.89 1.42
C ILE A 75 -3.09 -10.19 0.63
N GLU A 76 -2.10 -11.06 0.80
CA GLU A 76 -2.12 -12.41 0.25
C GLU A 76 -2.09 -13.40 1.40
N GLY A 77 -2.87 -14.48 1.30
CA GLY A 77 -2.81 -15.52 2.30
C GLY A 77 -3.06 -16.91 1.74
N ILE A 78 -2.53 -17.89 2.46
CA ILE A 78 -2.71 -19.32 2.19
C ILE A 78 -3.24 -19.96 3.46
N ILE A 79 -4.38 -20.64 3.34
CA ILE A 79 -5.04 -21.40 4.39
C ILE A 79 -4.57 -22.84 4.25
N SER A 80 -4.06 -23.42 5.34
CA SER A 80 -3.59 -24.79 5.38
C SER A 80 -4.24 -25.51 6.57
N PRO A 81 -4.65 -26.78 6.40
CA PRO A 81 -5.23 -27.56 7.51
C PRO A 81 -4.18 -27.80 8.61
N GLN A 82 -4.64 -27.83 9.86
CA GLN A 82 -3.83 -28.16 11.04
C GLN A 82 -4.63 -29.09 11.97
N GLU A 83 -3.96 -29.85 12.85
CA GLU A 83 -4.61 -30.86 13.71
C GLU A 83 -5.84 -30.35 14.51
N ARG A 84 -5.84 -29.08 14.90
CA ARG A 84 -6.95 -28.42 15.62
C ARG A 84 -7.48 -27.20 14.89
N GLY A 85 -7.66 -27.27 13.57
CA GLY A 85 -8.28 -26.22 12.77
C GLY A 85 -7.46 -25.86 11.53
N SER A 86 -7.08 -24.60 11.39
CA SER A 86 -6.34 -24.10 10.23
C SER A 86 -5.23 -23.13 10.60
N LEU A 87 -4.17 -23.14 9.81
CA LEU A 87 -3.09 -22.17 9.80
C LEU A 87 -3.25 -21.25 8.59
N ILE A 88 -3.35 -19.95 8.83
CA ILE A 88 -3.42 -18.93 7.78
C ILE A 88 -2.07 -18.22 7.72
N ASN A 89 -1.32 -18.45 6.64
CA ASN A 89 -0.09 -17.72 6.38
C ASN A 89 -0.43 -16.44 5.63
N VAL A 90 -0.28 -15.28 6.26
CA VAL A 90 -0.62 -13.98 5.68
C VAL A 90 0.64 -13.21 5.32
N THR A 91 0.65 -12.62 4.12
CA THR A 91 1.66 -11.70 3.62
C THR A 91 0.99 -10.40 3.20
N ILE A 92 1.33 -9.30 3.88
CA ILE A 92 0.92 -7.95 3.49
C ILE A 92 2.09 -7.28 2.76
N LYS A 93 1.84 -6.85 1.53
CA LYS A 93 2.86 -6.21 0.69
C LYS A 93 2.33 -4.95 0.01
N PRO A 94 3.20 -3.97 -0.28
CA PRO A 94 2.82 -2.83 -1.09
C PRO A 94 2.38 -3.26 -2.48
N ASN A 95 1.48 -2.49 -3.09
CA ASN A 95 1.20 -2.60 -4.50
C ASN A 95 2.47 -2.30 -5.33
N GLN A 96 2.67 -3.00 -6.44
CA GLN A 96 3.81 -2.81 -7.33
C GLN A 96 3.94 -1.36 -7.82
N ILE A 97 2.81 -0.69 -8.07
CA ILE A 97 2.79 0.70 -8.53
C ILE A 97 3.33 1.65 -7.44
N LEU A 98 2.91 1.46 -6.19
CA LEU A 98 3.43 2.25 -5.07
C LEU A 98 4.92 1.99 -4.87
N ASN A 99 5.37 0.74 -4.98
CA ASN A 99 6.77 0.39 -4.86
C ASN A 99 7.63 1.03 -5.96
N LEU A 100 7.13 1.05 -7.21
CA LEU A 100 7.80 1.73 -8.31
C LEU A 100 7.83 3.25 -8.09
N PHE A 101 6.71 3.83 -7.69
CA PHE A 101 6.61 5.26 -7.40
C PHE A 101 7.60 5.67 -6.30
N MET A 102 7.62 4.95 -5.17
CA MET A 102 8.49 5.27 -4.04
C MET A 102 9.98 5.02 -4.30
N SER A 103 10.33 4.18 -5.28
CA SER A 103 11.73 3.88 -5.60
C SER A 103 12.29 4.73 -6.72
N VAL A 104 11.54 4.95 -7.80
CA VAL A 104 12.03 5.61 -9.02
C VAL A 104 11.76 7.10 -9.00
N PHE A 105 10.59 7.53 -8.53
CA PHE A 105 10.17 8.92 -8.63
C PHE A 105 11.05 9.88 -7.81
N PRO A 106 11.41 9.59 -6.54
CA PRO A 106 12.28 10.48 -5.77
C PRO A 106 13.67 10.61 -6.41
N LEU A 107 14.23 9.52 -6.93
CA LEU A 107 15.55 9.55 -7.59
C LEU A 107 15.53 10.45 -8.82
N PHE A 108 14.53 10.25 -9.69
CA PHE A 108 14.37 11.06 -10.89
C PHE A 108 14.15 12.54 -10.57
N TYR A 109 13.27 12.82 -9.59
CA TYR A 109 12.98 14.18 -9.15
C TYR A 109 14.21 14.88 -8.58
N ILE A 110 14.95 14.22 -7.68
CA ILE A 110 16.16 14.77 -7.07
C ILE A 110 17.23 15.03 -8.14
N SER A 111 17.44 14.10 -9.08
CA SER A 111 18.40 14.27 -10.17
C SER A 111 18.08 15.49 -11.04
N ILE A 112 16.84 15.64 -11.49
CA ILE A 112 16.42 16.80 -12.29
C ILE A 112 16.56 18.09 -11.49
N SER A 113 16.08 18.08 -10.25
CA SER A 113 16.12 19.27 -9.39
C SER A 113 17.55 19.74 -9.12
N MET A 114 18.49 18.82 -8.97
CA MET A 114 19.91 19.13 -8.81
C MET A 114 20.52 19.73 -10.08
N VAL A 115 20.26 19.12 -11.25
CA VAL A 115 20.80 19.62 -12.53
C VAL A 115 20.25 21.01 -12.83
N VAL A 116 18.93 21.18 -12.75
CA VAL A 116 18.27 22.48 -13.00
C VAL A 116 18.71 23.51 -11.96
N GLY A 117 18.68 23.14 -10.68
CA GLY A 117 19.09 24.03 -9.59
C GLY A 117 20.53 24.51 -9.71
N PHE A 118 21.45 23.61 -10.06
CA PHE A 118 22.85 23.96 -10.27
C PHE A 118 23.05 24.84 -11.52
N SER A 119 22.36 24.55 -12.62
CA SER A 119 22.44 25.35 -13.84
C SER A 119 21.97 26.80 -13.64
N LEU A 120 20.89 26.99 -12.87
CA LEU A 120 20.35 28.31 -12.54
C LEU A 120 21.19 29.03 -11.49
N PHE A 121 21.81 28.29 -10.56
CA PHE A 121 22.69 28.88 -9.54
C PHE A 121 23.96 29.49 -10.12
N LEU A 122 24.48 28.93 -11.22
CA LEU A 122 25.65 29.45 -11.94
C LEU A 122 25.32 30.65 -12.84
N HIS A 123 24.04 31.00 -13.00
CA HIS A 123 23.64 32.15 -13.80
C HIS A 123 24.01 33.46 -13.10
N SER A 124 24.45 34.46 -13.87
CA SER A 124 24.88 35.76 -13.32
C SER A 124 23.71 36.62 -12.84
N ASP A 125 22.50 36.30 -13.25
CA ASP A 125 21.29 37.01 -12.84
C ASP A 125 20.88 36.58 -11.42
N ASN A 126 20.66 37.58 -10.55
CA ASN A 126 20.28 37.35 -9.15
C ASN A 126 18.92 36.65 -9.04
N ASP A 127 17.99 36.94 -9.97
CA ASP A 127 16.66 36.32 -9.97
C ASP A 127 16.76 34.83 -10.31
N ALA A 128 17.52 34.48 -11.35
CA ALA A 128 17.79 33.09 -11.72
C ALA A 128 18.51 32.31 -10.60
N ARG A 129 19.48 32.95 -9.93
CA ARG A 129 20.22 32.35 -8.82
C ARG A 129 19.32 32.04 -7.62
N SER A 130 18.38 32.93 -7.30
CA SER A 130 17.40 32.72 -6.22
C SER A 130 16.50 31.52 -6.49
N MET A 131 16.03 31.35 -7.73
CA MET A 131 15.27 30.17 -8.16
C MET A 131 16.13 28.91 -8.09
N GLY A 132 17.40 28.97 -8.49
CA GLY A 132 18.34 27.86 -8.38
C GLY A 132 18.47 27.33 -6.95
N ILE A 133 18.53 28.22 -5.95
CA ILE A 133 18.57 27.84 -4.52
C ILE A 133 17.29 27.10 -4.10
N LEU A 134 16.11 27.56 -4.55
CA LEU A 134 14.85 26.87 -4.26
C LEU A 134 14.83 25.44 -4.85
N PHE A 135 15.32 25.26 -6.08
CA PHE A 135 15.46 23.94 -6.70
C PHE A 135 16.49 23.05 -5.97
N LEU A 136 17.57 23.62 -5.44
CA LEU A 136 18.54 22.86 -4.65
C LEU A 136 18.01 22.44 -3.27
N LEU A 137 17.06 23.19 -2.70
CA LEU A 137 16.39 22.86 -1.44
C LEU A 137 15.19 21.89 -1.62
N SER A 138 14.63 21.82 -2.83
CA SER A 138 13.48 20.97 -3.15
C SER A 138 13.64 19.45 -2.80
N PRO A 139 14.84 18.85 -2.88
CA PRO A 139 15.08 17.47 -2.41
C PRO A 139 14.72 17.25 -0.94
N LEU A 140 14.93 18.24 -0.06
CA LEU A 140 14.57 18.13 1.35
C LEU A 140 13.05 17.97 1.51
N TRP A 141 12.28 18.72 0.73
CA TRP A 141 10.82 18.58 0.69
C TRP A 141 10.39 17.19 0.23
N MET A 142 11.04 16.63 -0.80
CA MET A 142 10.75 15.28 -1.29
C MET A 142 11.03 14.20 -0.24
N ILE A 143 12.09 14.35 0.56
CA ILE A 143 12.40 13.43 1.67
C ILE A 143 11.26 13.45 2.70
N ILE A 144 10.75 14.63 3.05
CA ILE A 144 9.62 14.78 3.97
C ILE A 144 8.39 14.05 3.45
N VAL A 145 7.98 14.31 2.19
CA VAL A 145 6.82 13.65 1.57
C VAL A 145 6.98 12.13 1.55
N SER A 146 8.19 11.65 1.20
CA SER A 146 8.51 10.23 1.17
C SER A 146 8.37 9.59 2.56
N PHE A 147 8.85 10.26 3.61
CA PHE A 147 8.73 9.80 5.00
C PHE A 147 7.26 9.68 5.44
N PHE A 148 6.44 10.71 5.17
CA PHE A 148 5.00 10.67 5.48
C PHE A 148 4.28 9.55 4.74
N THR A 149 4.63 9.31 3.48
CA THR A 149 4.03 8.23 2.67
C THR A 149 4.35 6.85 3.26
N ILE A 150 5.60 6.62 3.67
CA ILE A 150 6.00 5.36 4.34
C ILE A 150 5.25 5.19 5.67
N LYS A 151 5.12 6.25 6.47
CA LYS A 151 4.36 6.21 7.73
C LYS A 151 2.88 5.89 7.50
N SER A 152 2.25 6.55 6.53
CA SER A 152 0.85 6.30 6.18
C SER A 152 0.65 4.84 5.74
N PHE A 153 1.58 4.30 4.96
CA PHE A 153 1.54 2.90 4.53
C PHE A 153 1.67 1.92 5.72
N LYS A 154 2.60 2.17 6.65
CA LYS A 154 2.74 1.34 7.87
C LYS A 154 1.46 1.34 8.72
N PHE A 155 0.78 2.49 8.81
CA PHE A 155 -0.49 2.58 9.51
C PHE A 155 -1.57 1.70 8.84
N ASP A 156 -1.67 1.74 7.51
CA ASP A 156 -2.62 0.90 6.76
C ASP A 156 -2.33 -0.60 6.96
N VAL A 157 -1.05 -0.99 6.93
CA VAL A 157 -0.63 -2.38 7.19
C VAL A 157 -1.05 -2.84 8.58
N GLN A 158 -0.83 -2.02 9.61
CA GLN A 158 -1.22 -2.35 10.98
C GLN A 158 -2.75 -2.47 11.10
N GLN A 159 -3.49 -1.60 10.42
CA GLN A 159 -4.95 -1.65 10.43
C GLN A 159 -5.50 -2.93 9.79
N ASP A 160 -4.91 -3.36 8.67
CA ASP A 160 -5.27 -4.62 8.01
C ASP A 160 -4.88 -5.85 8.83
N LYS A 161 -3.72 -5.82 9.48
CA LYS A 161 -3.27 -6.88 10.38
C LYS A 161 -4.22 -7.05 11.57
N ASN A 162 -4.55 -5.96 12.26
CA ASN A 162 -5.45 -6.01 13.42
C ASN A 162 -6.83 -6.55 13.02
N PHE A 163 -7.38 -6.09 11.89
CA PHE A 163 -8.65 -6.60 11.38
C PHE A 163 -8.61 -8.11 11.13
N LEU A 164 -7.55 -8.64 10.51
CA LEU A 164 -7.44 -10.08 10.25
C LEU A 164 -7.26 -10.89 11.54
N LEU A 165 -6.54 -10.36 12.53
CA LEU A 165 -6.41 -11.01 13.84
C LEU A 165 -7.77 -11.08 14.54
N GLU A 166 -8.48 -9.95 14.65
CA GLU A 166 -9.83 -9.88 15.23
C GLU A 166 -10.85 -10.76 14.49
N LEU A 167 -10.65 -10.99 13.19
CA LEU A 167 -11.54 -11.83 12.40
C LEU A 167 -11.37 -13.33 12.71
N PHE A 168 -10.20 -13.78 13.17
CA PHE A 168 -9.87 -15.21 13.24
C PHE A 168 -9.40 -15.71 14.61
N GLU A 169 -9.06 -14.81 15.54
CA GLU A 169 -9.05 -15.07 16.99
C GLU A 169 -10.46 -15.39 17.51
#